data_AF-W4E2N4-F1
#
_entry.id   AF-W4E2N4-F1
#
_cell.length_a   1.000
_cell.length_b   1.000
_cell.length_c   1.000
_cell.angle_alpha   90.00
_cell.angle_beta   90.00
_cell.angle_gamma   90.00
#
_symmetry.space_group_name_H-M   'P 1'
#
loop_
_entity.id
_entity.type
_entity.pdbx_description
1 polymer ?
#
loop_
_entity_poly.entity_id
_entity_poly.type
_entity_poly.pdbx_seq_one_letter_code
_entity_poly.pdbx_strand_id
1 'polypeptide(L)' 'MLFEITSKMEKKIKEWDSCKAVDVTGAKFSYTFTPTGLGTVIEVHCDICNRKLDLTEDWI' A
#
# COMPACT_ATOMS: atom_id res chain seq x y z
N MET A 1 0.02 -19.35 0.32
CA MET A 1 0.03 -18.42 -0.82
C MET A 1 0.76 -17.18 -0.34
N LEU A 2 1.91 -16.86 -0.93
CA LEU A 2 2.68 -15.68 -0.54
C LEU A 2 2.21 -14.51 -1.41
N PHE A 3 1.76 -13.42 -0.80
CA PHE A 3 1.50 -12.20 -1.54
C PHE A 3 2.81 -11.40 -1.59
N GLU A 4 3.24 -11.03 -2.81
CA GLU A 4 4.42 -10.21 -3.03
C GLU A 4 4.00 -8.89 -3.69
N ILE A 5 4.55 -7.78 -3.19
CA ILE A 5 4.36 -6.48 -3.82
C ILE A 5 5.08 -6.49 -5.17
N THR A 6 4.33 -6.22 -6.24
CA THR A 6 4.90 -6.14 -7.59
C THR A 6 5.76 -4.88 -7.75
N SER A 7 6.69 -4.88 -8.71
CA SER A 7 7.49 -3.68 -9.01
C SER A 7 6.63 -2.48 -9.46
N LYS A 8 5.45 -2.72 -10.05
CA LYS A 8 4.49 -1.68 -10.43
C LYS A 8 3.86 -1.03 -9.19
N MET A 9 3.45 -1.85 -8.23
CA MET A 9 2.95 -1.37 -6.93
C MET A 9 4.03 -0.60 -6.16
N GLU A 10 5.26 -1.11 -6.12
CA GLU A 10 6.38 -0.43 -5.45
C GLU A 10 6.66 0.94 -6.07
N LYS A 11 6.61 1.05 -7.40
CA LYS A 11 6.74 2.33 -8.10
C LYS A 11 5.61 3.30 -7.74
N LYS A 12 4.36 2.83 -7.72
CA LYS A 12 3.21 3.65 -7.29
C LYS A 12 3.38 4.15 -5.85
N ILE A 13 3.83 3.30 -4.93
CA ILE A 13 4.09 3.69 -3.53
C ILE A 13 5.16 4.78 -3.47
N LYS A 14 6.28 4.61 -4.20
CA LYS A 14 7.37 5.59 -4.23
C LYS A 14 6.96 6.95 -4.80
N GLU A 15 6.13 6.96 -5.84
CA GLU A 15 5.62 8.20 -6.44
C GLU A 15 4.58 8.90 -5.54
N TRP A 16 3.76 8.12 -4.84
CA TRP A 16 2.76 8.63 -3.91
C TRP A 16 3.36 9.11 -2.57
N ASP A 17 4.43 8.47 -2.11
CA ASP A 17 5.06 8.74 -0.83
C ASP A 17 5.84 10.06 -0.82
N SER A 18 5.14 11.12 -0.42
CA SER A 18 5.73 12.43 -0.12
C SER A 18 5.99 12.67 1.38
N CYS A 19 5.76 11.67 2.24
CA CYS A 19 5.83 11.86 3.69
C CYS A 19 7.26 11.67 4.20
N LYS A 20 7.84 12.71 4.83
CA LYS A 20 9.10 12.55 5.57
C LYS A 20 8.80 11.91 6.92
N ALA A 21 9.36 10.73 7.15
CA ALA A 21 9.24 10.07 8.44
C ALA A 21 10.01 10.87 9.49
N VAL A 22 9.30 11.48 10.44
CA VAL A 22 9.92 12.17 11.57
C VAL A 22 9.99 11.16 12.71
N ASP A 23 11.18 10.60 12.89
CA ASP A 23 11.56 9.80 14.06
C ASP A 23 10.59 8.67 14.43
N VAL A 24 10.28 7.79 13.47
CA VAL A 24 9.45 6.60 13.73
C VAL A 24 10.33 5.42 14.11
N THR A 25 10.11 4.89 15.32
CA THR A 25 10.65 3.61 15.77
C THR A 25 9.86 2.41 15.23
N GLY A 26 8.79 2.65 14.47
CA GLY A 26 7.88 1.64 13.90
C GLY A 26 7.83 1.64 12.37
N ALA A 27 7.01 0.73 11.81
CA ALA A 27 6.77 0.66 10.37
C ALA A 27 6.01 1.89 9.87
N LYS A 28 6.41 2.43 8.71
CA LYS A 28 5.80 3.61 8.09
C LYS A 28 4.48 3.29 7.37
N PHE A 29 4.37 2.09 6.82
CA PHE A 29 3.27 1.66 5.97
C PHE A 29 2.61 0.41 6.53
N SER A 30 1.29 0.43 6.58
CA SER A 30 0.44 -0.72 6.81
C SER A 30 -0.22 -1.14 5.49
N TYR A 31 -0.33 -2.45 5.29
CA TYR A 31 -0.89 -3.04 4.07
C TYR A 31 -2.14 -3.84 4.43
N THR A 32 -3.26 -3.55 3.76
CA THR A 32 -4.51 -4.27 3.93
C THR A 32 -4.84 -5.04 2.67
N PHE A 33 -5.13 -6.33 2.84
CA PHE A 33 -5.50 -7.24 1.76
C PHE A 33 -6.90 -7.75 2.04
N THR A 34 -7.87 -7.27 1.26
CA THR A 34 -9.27 -7.67 1.42
C THR A 34 -9.66 -8.57 0.27
N PRO A 35 -9.76 -9.90 0.48
CA PRO A 35 -10.31 -10.79 -0.53
C PRO A 35 -11.80 -10.47 -0.73
N THR A 36 -12.21 -10.30 -1.98
CA THR A 36 -13.59 -10.05 -2.39
C THR A 36 -14.01 -11.11 -3.40
N GLY A 37 -15.31 -11.19 -3.70
CA GLY A 37 -15.81 -12.11 -4.73
C GLY A 37 -15.32 -11.82 -6.16
N LEU A 38 -14.66 -10.68 -6.37
CA LEU A 38 -14.21 -10.19 -7.68
C LEU A 38 -12.69 -10.04 -7.78
N GLY A 39 -11.95 -10.31 -6.71
CA GLY A 39 -10.50 -10.11 -6.66
C GLY A 39 -10.01 -9.74 -5.26
N THR A 40 -8.78 -9.23 -5.15
CA THR A 40 -8.23 -8.74 -3.87
C THR A 40 -8.06 -7.24 -3.95
N VAL A 41 -8.73 -6.52 -3.06
CA VAL A 41 -8.50 -5.09 -2.86
C VAL A 41 -7.24 -4.93 -2.01
N ILE A 42 -6.33 -4.09 -2.47
CA ILE A 42 -5.03 -3.88 -1.83
C ILE A 42 -4.92 -2.39 -1.50
N GLU A 43 -4.77 -2.08 -0.22
CA GLU A 43 -4.62 -0.71 0.26
C GLU A 43 -3.32 -0.55 1.05
N VAL A 44 -2.63 0.57 0.82
CA VAL A 44 -1.50 1.01 1.63
C VAL A 44 -1.92 2.22 2.43
N HIS A 45 -1.69 2.19 3.73
CA HIS A 45 -1.92 3.32 4.62
C HIS A 45 -0.58 3.77 5.20
N CYS A 46 -0.31 5.07 5.13
CA CYS A 46 0.82 5.66 5.82
C CYS A 46 0.41 6.07 7.24
N ASP A 47 0.98 5.41 8.24
CA ASP A 47 0.64 5.64 9.65
C ASP A 47 1.14 7.00 10.18
N ILE A 48 2.02 7.67 9.43
CA ILE A 48 2.58 8.99 9.80
C ILE A 48 1.66 10.13 9.35
N CYS A 49 1.20 10.10 8.10
CA CYS A 49 0.40 11.18 7.50
C CYS A 49 -1.08 10.81 7.32
N ASN A 50 -1.49 9.61 7.72
CA ASN A 50 -2.85 9.08 7.60
C ASN A 50 -3.44 9.10 6.18
N ARG A 51 -2.59 9.11 5.16
CA ARG A 51 -3.02 8.99 3.76
C ARG A 51 -3.14 7.52 3.37
N LYS A 52 -4.10 7.22 2.50
CA LYS A 52 -4.30 5.90 1.89
C LYS A 52 -4.00 5.93 0.39
N LEU A 53 -3.50 4.82 -0.12
CA LEU A 53 -3.26 4.56 -1.54
C LEU A 53 -3.91 3.23 -1.89
N ASP A 54 -4.80 3.25 -2.87
CA ASP A 54 -5.33 2.04 -3.48
C ASP A 54 -4.32 1.48 -4.50
N LEU A 55 -3.93 0.22 -4.32
CA LEU A 55 -3.03 -0.54 -5.16
C LEU A 55 -3.73 -1.67 -5.93
N THR A 56 -5.05 -1.77 -5.84
CA THR A 56 -5.84 -2.74 -6.60
C THR A 56 -5.50 -2.56 -8.08
N GLU A 57 -4.90 -3.59 -8.68
CA GLU A 57 -4.64 -3.56 -10.12
C GLU A 57 -5.97 -3.72 -10.85
N ASP A 58 -6.14 -2.97 -11.95
CA ASP A 58 -7.37 -2.89 -12.74
C ASP A 58 -8.05 -4.25 -12.86
N TRP A 59 -9.33 -4.25 -12.51
CA TRP A 59 -10.20 -5.40 -12.46
C TRP A 59 -10.27 -5.95 -13.89
N ILE A 60 -9.82 -7.20 -14.10
CA ILE A 60 -9.92 -7.87 -15.40
C ILE A 60 -11.39 -8.01 -15.80
#